data_AF-A0A2J5PDK0-F1
#
_entry.id   AF-A0A2J5PDK0-F1
#
_cell.length_a   1.000
_cell.length_b   1.000
_cell.length_c   1.000
_cell.angle_alpha   90.00
_cell.angle_beta   90.00
_cell.angle_gamma   90.00
#
_symmetry.space_group_name_H-M   'P 1'
#
loop_
_entity.id
_entity.type
_entity.pdbx_description
1 polymer ?
#
loop_
_entity_poly.entity_id
_entity_poly.type
_entity_poly.pdbx_seq_one_letter_code
_entity_poly.pdbx_strand_id
1 'polypeptide(L)'
;MSCAFNKKLLHPRNWGTWFGLSVLWLIVQLPYPVLHLIGTSAGRASRRFLKRREHIARRNLELCFPTMSPAAREKLIEQNFMSLGMGLIETGMAWFWSDERVKKWFDVEGMVNLNNALSEQKGVMVVGVHFMSLELGGRTMGLC
;
A
#
# COMPACT_ATOMS: atom_id res chain seq x y z
N MET A 1 6.38 22.61 16.22
CA MET A 1 5.71 22.02 17.40
C MET A 1 6.33 20.67 17.67
N SER A 2 7.02 20.48 18.80
CA SER A 2 7.47 19.15 19.20
C SER A 2 6.26 18.36 19.66
N CYS A 3 5.84 17.37 18.88
CA CYS A 3 4.90 16.36 19.37
C CYS A 3 5.62 15.51 20.41
N ALA A 4 5.52 15.90 21.68
CA ALA A 4 6.03 15.09 22.78
C ALA A 4 5.24 13.77 22.87
N PHE A 5 5.94 12.66 23.03
CA PHE A 5 5.32 11.34 23.18
C PHE A 5 4.41 11.30 24.40
N ASN A 6 3.13 10.97 24.21
CA ASN A 6 2.18 10.86 25.29
C ASN A 6 2.30 9.50 25.98
N LYS A 7 2.78 9.48 27.23
CA LYS A 7 2.93 8.26 28.05
C LYS A 7 1.64 7.44 28.20
N LYS A 8 0.45 8.04 28.03
CA LYS A 8 -0.83 7.31 28.01
C LYS A 8 -0.90 6.25 26.89
N LEU A 9 -0.10 6.40 25.83
CA LEU A 9 -0.02 5.40 24.76
C LEU A 9 0.60 4.08 25.23
N LEU A 10 1.35 4.07 26.35
CA LEU A 10 1.94 2.85 26.93
C LEU A 10 0.97 2.06 27.83
N HIS A 11 -0.27 2.55 28.02
CA HIS A 11 -1.28 1.87 28.83
C HIS A 11 -1.51 0.43 28.33
N PRO A 12 -1.70 -0.58 29.23
CA PRO A 12 -1.85 -1.99 28.85
C PRO A 12 -2.88 -2.27 27.76
N ARG A 13 -3.95 -1.47 27.71
CA ARG A 13 -4.97 -1.50 26.64
C ARG A 13 -4.38 -1.41 25.22
N ASN A 14 -3.25 -0.74 25.05
CA ASN A 14 -2.62 -0.52 23.74
C ASN A 14 -1.51 -1.54 23.43
N TRP A 15 -1.22 -2.49 24.33
CA TRP A 15 -0.11 -3.43 24.13
C TRP A 15 -0.29 -4.32 22.90
N GLY A 16 -1.53 -4.70 22.58
CA GLY A 16 -1.82 -5.44 21.33
C GLY A 16 -1.43 -4.64 20.08
N THR A 17 -1.72 -3.33 20.07
CA THR A 17 -1.31 -2.43 18.98
C THR A 17 0.21 -2.30 18.92
N TRP A 18 0.88 -2.08 20.05
CA TRP A 18 2.35 -2.02 20.10
C TRP A 18 3.00 -3.31 19.65
N PHE A 19 2.44 -4.46 20.03
CA PHE A 19 2.89 -5.76 19.56
C PHE A 19 2.73 -5.87 18.03
N GLY A 20 1.56 -5.53 17.49
CA GLY A 20 1.32 -5.55 16.04
C GLY A 20 2.27 -4.62 15.26
N LEU A 21 2.49 -3.40 15.75
CA LEU A 21 3.45 -2.45 15.17
C LEU A 21 4.88 -2.98 15.25
N SER A 22 5.27 -3.61 16.36
CA SER A 22 6.60 -4.19 16.53
C SER A 22 6.82 -5.37 15.58
N VAL A 23 5.82 -6.23 15.40
CA VAL A 23 5.85 -7.33 14.44
C VAL A 23 5.95 -6.79 13.02
N LEU A 24 5.14 -5.79 12.66
CA LEU A 24 5.19 -5.16 11.35
C LEU A 24 6.57 -4.53 11.10
N TRP A 25 7.09 -3.80 12.08
CA TRP A 25 8.41 -3.18 12.03
C TRP A 25 9.51 -4.21 11.78
N LEU A 26 9.49 -5.34 12.49
CA LEU A 26 10.43 -6.45 12.31
C LEU A 26 10.34 -7.06 10.91
N ILE A 27 9.11 -7.31 10.43
CA ILE A 27 8.88 -7.88 9.10
C ILE A 27 9.49 -6.97 8.04
N VAL A 28 9.17 -5.67 8.05
CA VAL A 28 9.63 -4.76 6.99
C VAL A 28 11.12 -4.47 7.00
N GLN A 29 11.88 -4.89 8.02
CA GLN A 29 13.34 -4.82 7.96
C GLN A 29 13.92 -5.78 6.90
N LEU A 30 13.21 -6.87 6.57
CA LEU A 30 13.64 -7.89 5.61
C LEU A 30 13.90 -7.31 4.20
N PRO A 31 14.74 -7.97 3.38
CA PRO A 31 14.94 -7.58 1.98
C PRO A 31 13.64 -7.64 1.17
N TYR A 32 13.50 -6.73 0.20
CA TYR A 32 12.28 -6.62 -0.62
C TYR A 32 11.81 -7.93 -1.28
N PRO A 33 12.68 -8.80 -1.84
CA PRO A 33 12.24 -10.06 -2.41
C PRO A 33 11.50 -10.96 -1.40
N VAL A 34 11.95 -10.94 -0.13
CA VAL A 34 11.31 -11.70 0.96
C VAL A 34 9.98 -11.07 1.33
N LEU A 35 9.92 -9.75 1.42
CA LEU A 35 8.69 -9.00 1.66
C LEU A 35 7.64 -9.27 0.58
N HIS A 36 8.07 -9.26 -0.69
CA HIS A 36 7.22 -9.57 -1.83
C HIS A 36 6.66 -10.99 -1.75
N LEU A 37 7.49 -11.97 -1.40
CA LEU A 37 7.04 -13.35 -1.21
C LEU A 37 6.02 -13.45 -0.07
N ILE A 38 6.30 -12.83 1.08
CA ILE A 38 5.40 -12.84 2.25
C ILE A 38 4.05 -12.21 1.89
N GLY A 39 4.07 -10.98 1.36
CA GLY A 39 2.85 -10.23 1.06
C GLY A 39 2.00 -10.92 0.00
N THR A 40 2.60 -11.33 -1.12
CA THR A 40 1.84 -11.99 -2.19
C THR A 40 1.32 -13.38 -1.78
N SER A 41 2.08 -14.15 -1.00
CA SER A 41 1.65 -15.46 -0.50
C SER A 41 0.52 -15.32 0.52
N ALA A 42 0.62 -14.35 1.43
CA ALA A 42 -0.46 -14.03 2.37
C ALA A 42 -1.73 -13.59 1.63
N GLY A 43 -1.59 -12.77 0.60
CA GLY A 43 -2.66 -12.36 -0.30
C GLY A 43 -3.37 -13.54 -0.96
N ARG A 44 -2.61 -14.43 -1.60
CA ARG A 44 -3.14 -15.67 -2.21
C ARG A 44 -3.83 -16.57 -1.20
N ALA A 45 -3.25 -16.75 -0.01
CA ALA A 45 -3.85 -17.56 1.05
C ALA A 45 -5.17 -16.95 1.55
N SER A 46 -5.22 -15.62 1.71
CA SER A 46 -6.39 -14.89 2.20
C SER A 46 -7.62 -15.07 1.30
N ARG A 47 -7.42 -15.28 -0.01
CA ARG A 47 -8.49 -15.53 -0.98
C ARG A 47 -9.37 -16.73 -0.60
N ARG A 48 -8.82 -17.74 0.08
CA ARG A 48 -9.60 -18.90 0.54
C ARG A 48 -10.62 -18.52 1.62
N PHE A 49 -10.34 -17.50 2.41
CA PHE A 49 -11.17 -17.06 3.53
C PHE A 49 -12.06 -15.86 3.17
N LEU A 50 -11.59 -14.97 2.29
CA LEU A 50 -12.25 -13.70 1.94
C LEU A 50 -13.23 -13.83 0.77
N LYS A 51 -14.15 -14.80 0.82
CA LYS A 51 -15.09 -15.11 -0.28
C LYS A 51 -15.96 -13.93 -0.71
N ARG A 52 -16.42 -13.11 0.23
CA ARG A 52 -17.17 -11.88 -0.08
C ARG A 52 -16.35 -10.89 -0.91
N ARG A 53 -15.07 -10.70 -0.56
CA ARG A 53 -14.17 -9.78 -1.30
C ARG A 53 -13.90 -10.31 -2.70
N GLU A 54 -13.72 -11.62 -2.83
CA GLU A 54 -13.55 -12.26 -4.13
C GLU A 54 -14.77 -12.06 -5.04
N HIS A 55 -15.98 -12.29 -4.51
CA HIS A 55 -17.21 -12.07 -5.27
C HIS A 55 -17.33 -10.62 -5.75
N ILE A 56 -17.05 -9.63 -4.88
CA ILE A 56 -17.11 -8.22 -5.25
C ILE A 56 -16.10 -7.91 -6.37
N ALA A 57 -14.85 -8.36 -6.23
CA ALA A 57 -13.82 -8.16 -7.25
C ALA A 57 -14.23 -8.78 -8.59
N ARG A 58 -14.78 -9.99 -8.59
CA ARG A 58 -15.28 -10.68 -9.78
C ARG A 58 -16.39 -9.88 -10.46
N ARG A 59 -17.40 -9.46 -9.69
CA ARG A 59 -18.52 -8.69 -10.24
C ARG A 59 -18.07 -7.35 -10.83
N ASN A 60 -17.14 -6.66 -10.17
CA ASN A 60 -16.58 -5.42 -10.68
C ASN A 60 -15.84 -5.63 -11.99
N LEU A 61 -15.02 -6.69 -12.11
CA LEU A 61 -14.30 -6.99 -13.36
C LEU A 61 -15.22 -7.40 -14.50
N GLU A 62 -16.32 -8.12 -14.23
CA GLU A 62 -17.35 -8.43 -15.23
C GLU A 62 -18.00 -7.17 -15.78
N LEU A 63 -18.31 -6.20 -14.90
CA LEU A 63 -18.95 -4.94 -15.27
C LEU A 63 -17.99 -3.99 -15.99
N CYS A 64 -16.76 -3.85 -15.50
CA CYS A 64 -15.76 -2.94 -16.06
C CYS A 64 -15.10 -3.47 -17.34
N PHE A 65 -14.99 -4.80 -17.48
CA PHE A 65 -14.28 -5.43 -18.60
C PHE A 65 -15.14 -6.52 -19.26
N PRO A 66 -16.32 -6.19 -19.82
CA PRO A 66 -17.29 -7.17 -20.31
C PRO A 66 -16.77 -8.06 -21.46
N THR A 67 -15.80 -7.59 -22.23
CA THR A 67 -15.18 -8.32 -23.35
C THR A 67 -13.99 -9.19 -22.93
N MET A 68 -13.49 -9.05 -21.70
CA MET A 68 -12.35 -9.81 -21.21
C MET A 68 -12.73 -11.27 -20.93
N SER A 69 -11.87 -12.21 -21.30
CA SER A 69 -12.14 -13.63 -21.09
C SER A 69 -12.24 -13.98 -19.59
N PRO A 70 -13.02 -15.02 -19.23
CA PRO A 70 -13.13 -15.47 -17.84
C PRO A 70 -11.76 -15.80 -17.21
N ALA A 71 -10.85 -16.42 -17.97
CA ALA A 71 -9.51 -16.77 -17.49
C ALA A 71 -8.64 -15.53 -17.22
N ALA A 72 -8.74 -14.49 -18.06
CA ALA A 72 -8.02 -13.23 -17.83
C ALA A 72 -8.55 -12.49 -16.60
N ARG A 73 -9.88 -12.45 -16.41
CA ARG A 73 -10.48 -11.89 -15.19
C ARG A 73 -10.04 -12.64 -13.94
N GLU A 74 -9.99 -13.97 -14.02
CA GLU A 74 -9.55 -14.83 -12.92
C GLU A 74 -8.11 -14.53 -12.49
N LYS A 75 -7.20 -14.33 -13.46
CA LYS A 75 -5.82 -13.89 -13.21
C LYS A 75 -5.77 -12.52 -12.54
N LEU A 76 -6.59 -11.56 -12.97
CA LEU A 76 -6.68 -10.24 -12.34
C LEU A 76 -7.21 -10.32 -10.89
N ILE A 77 -8.15 -11.22 -10.60
CA ILE A 77 -8.63 -11.43 -9.23
C ILE A 77 -7.49 -11.95 -8.36
N GLU A 78 -6.73 -12.95 -8.82
CA GLU A 78 -5.57 -13.45 -8.07
C GLU A 78 -4.54 -12.34 -7.82
N GLN A 79 -4.19 -11.57 -8.86
CA GLN A 79 -3.28 -10.45 -8.75
C GLN A 79 -3.80 -9.39 -7.76
N ASN A 80 -5.08 -9.06 -7.78
CA ASN A 80 -5.68 -8.14 -6.82
C ASN A 80 -5.57 -8.65 -5.37
N PHE A 81 -5.69 -9.96 -5.14
CA PHE A 81 -5.44 -10.54 -3.81
C PHE A 81 -3.97 -10.52 -3.43
N MET A 82 -3.05 -10.74 -4.37
CA MET A 82 -1.62 -10.53 -4.12
C MET A 82 -1.32 -9.08 -3.73
N SER A 83 -1.89 -8.11 -4.44
CA SER A 83 -1.78 -6.68 -4.12
C SER A 83 -2.39 -6.35 -2.75
N LEU A 84 -3.52 -6.98 -2.37
CA LEU A 84 -4.10 -6.82 -1.05
C LEU A 84 -3.14 -7.26 0.06
N GLY A 85 -2.46 -8.40 -0.12
CA GLY A 85 -1.46 -8.88 0.83
C GLY A 85 -0.22 -7.99 0.88
N MET A 86 0.21 -7.47 -0.27
CA MET A 86 1.28 -6.47 -0.35
C MET A 86 0.91 -5.16 0.33
N GLY A 87 -0.34 -4.72 0.29
CA GLY A 87 -0.78 -3.45 0.90
C GLY A 87 -0.38 -3.31 2.37
N LEU A 88 -0.49 -4.37 3.17
CA LEU A 88 -0.05 -4.35 4.58
C LEU A 88 1.48 -4.20 4.73
N ILE A 89 2.23 -4.87 3.86
CA ILE A 89 3.70 -4.79 3.84
C ILE A 89 4.13 -3.39 3.41
N GLU A 90 3.49 -2.85 2.38
CA GLU A 90 3.73 -1.51 1.84
C GLU A 90 3.37 -0.41 2.84
N THR A 91 2.31 -0.58 3.65
CA THR A 91 2.05 0.30 4.80
C THR A 91 3.23 0.30 5.77
N GLY A 92 3.75 -0.87 6.14
CA GLY A 92 4.92 -0.94 7.02
C GLY A 92 6.17 -0.32 6.38
N MET A 93 6.39 -0.53 5.09
CA MET A 93 7.49 0.11 4.35
C MET A 93 7.35 1.64 4.37
N ALA A 94 6.16 2.16 4.09
CA ALA A 94 5.88 3.59 4.08
C ALA A 94 6.17 4.25 5.44
N TRP A 95 5.83 3.57 6.54
CA TRP A 95 5.96 4.10 7.89
C TRP A 95 7.37 3.96 8.47
N PHE A 96 8.09 2.88 8.16
CA PHE A 96 9.32 2.52 8.87
C PHE A 96 10.59 2.54 8.01
N TRP A 97 10.50 2.57 6.68
CA TRP A 97 11.70 2.71 5.85
C TRP A 97 12.20 4.17 5.83
N SER A 98 13.53 4.30 5.84
CA SER A 98 14.21 5.56 5.55
C SER A 98 13.93 6.04 4.12
N ASP A 99 13.92 7.35 3.91
CA ASP A 99 13.71 7.98 2.60
C ASP A 99 14.65 7.41 1.52
N GLU A 100 15.93 7.22 1.84
CA GLU A 100 16.93 6.64 0.93
C GLU A 100 16.57 5.24 0.44
N ARG A 101 15.95 4.43 1.31
CA ARG A 101 15.53 3.07 0.98
C ARG A 101 14.29 3.14 0.09
N VAL A 102 13.30 3.96 0.43
CA VAL A 102 12.08 4.13 -0.37
C VAL A 102 12.41 4.61 -1.78
N LYS A 103 13.28 5.62 -1.92
CA LYS A 103 13.72 6.19 -3.23
C LYS A 103 14.36 5.17 -4.19
N LYS A 104 14.84 4.03 -3.71
CA LYS A 104 15.39 2.95 -4.56
C LYS A 104 14.30 2.09 -5.21
N TRP A 105 13.06 2.18 -4.73
CA TRP A 105 11.95 1.28 -5.11
C TRP A 105 10.81 1.98 -5.84
N PHE A 106 10.93 3.27 -6.17
CA PHE A 106 9.94 3.98 -6.97
C PHE A 106 10.60 4.84 -8.04
N ASP A 107 9.85 5.10 -9.10
CA ASP A 107 10.14 6.09 -10.12
C ASP A 107 8.88 6.95 -10.34
N VAL A 108 9.05 8.15 -10.88
CA VAL A 108 7.96 9.13 -11.02
C VAL A 108 7.91 9.67 -12.43
N GLU A 109 6.84 9.33 -13.13
CA GLU A 109 6.54 9.89 -14.44
C GLU A 109 5.67 11.15 -14.32
N GLY A 110 5.94 12.15 -15.15
CA GLY A 110 5.13 13.37 -15.21
C GLY A 110 5.47 14.44 -14.17
N MET A 111 6.63 14.35 -13.49
CA MET A 111 7.09 15.39 -12.52
C MET A 111 7.13 16.81 -13.10
N VAL A 112 7.38 16.94 -14.41
CA VAL A 112 7.35 18.24 -15.10
C VAL A 112 5.98 18.93 -14.96
N ASN A 113 4.88 18.17 -14.97
CA ASN A 113 3.53 18.73 -14.82
C ASN A 113 3.34 19.36 -13.44
N LEU A 114 3.84 18.69 -12.39
CA LEU A 114 3.80 19.20 -11.03
C LEU A 114 4.64 20.47 -10.88
N ASN A 115 5.88 20.45 -11.39
CA ASN A 115 6.78 21.60 -11.34
C ASN A 115 6.21 22.83 -12.08
N ASN A 116 5.60 22.61 -13.25
CA ASN A 116 4.94 23.68 -14.00
C ASN A 116 3.77 24.27 -13.20
N ALA A 117 2.92 23.44 -12.62
CA ALA A 117 1.79 23.91 -11.80
C ALA A 117 2.26 24.67 -10.55
N LEU A 118 3.35 24.23 -9.90
CA LEU A 118 3.95 24.93 -8.75
C LEU A 118 4.53 26.29 -9.15
N SER A 119 5.09 26.41 -10.36
CA SER A 119 5.68 27.67 -10.85
C SER A 119 4.65 28.82 -10.97
N GLU A 120 3.37 28.50 -11.14
CA GLU A 120 2.29 29.48 -11.22
C GLU A 120 1.90 30.09 -9.86
N GLN A 121 2.44 29.58 -8.74
CA GLN A 121 2.18 30.08 -7.37
C GLN A 121 0.70 30.13 -6.95
N LYS A 122 -0.16 29.32 -7.58
CA LYS A 122 -1.61 29.22 -7.25
C LYS A 122 -1.94 28.10 -6.26
N GLY A 123 -0.92 27.35 -5.82
CA GLY A 123 -1.10 26.08 -5.09
C GLY A 123 -1.45 24.93 -6.03
N VAL A 124 -1.20 23.69 -5.58
CA VAL A 124 -1.49 22.48 -6.34
C VAL A 124 -2.38 21.56 -5.53
N MET A 125 -3.49 21.12 -6.14
CA MET A 125 -4.34 20.06 -5.59
C MET A 125 -4.00 18.74 -6.28
N VAL A 126 -3.44 17.80 -5.52
CA VAL A 126 -3.12 16.45 -6.01
C VAL A 126 -4.30 15.52 -5.72
N VAL A 127 -4.88 14.96 -6.78
CA VAL A 127 -5.99 14.00 -6.66
C VAL A 127 -5.44 12.58 -6.80
N GLY A 128 -5.47 11.83 -5.71
CA GLY A 128 -5.10 10.41 -5.68
C GLY A 128 -6.31 9.49 -5.87
N VAL A 129 -6.06 8.28 -6.37
CA VAL A 129 -7.04 7.19 -6.42
C VAL A 129 -6.71 6.19 -5.31
N HIS A 130 -7.73 5.57 -4.72
CA HIS A 130 -7.55 4.55 -3.68
C HIS A 130 -7.05 3.22 -4.27
N PHE A 131 -5.73 3.13 -4.47
CA PHE A 131 -5.04 1.89 -4.85
C PHE A 131 -4.63 1.08 -3.62
N MET A 132 -4.30 -0.21 -3.81
CA MET A 132 -3.85 -1.08 -2.71
C MET A 132 -2.57 -0.55 -2.05
N SER A 133 -1.68 0.07 -2.83
CA SER A 133 -0.41 0.67 -2.36
C SER A 133 -0.58 2.10 -1.85
N LEU A 134 -1.72 2.42 -1.22
CA LEU A 134 -2.09 3.80 -0.87
C LEU A 134 -1.04 4.51 -0.01
N GLU A 135 -0.63 3.89 1.09
CA GLU A 135 0.29 4.47 2.06
C GLU A 135 1.67 4.73 1.43
N LEU A 136 2.15 3.79 0.63
CA LEU A 136 3.41 3.93 -0.07
C LEU A 136 3.32 5.02 -1.14
N GLY A 137 2.23 5.09 -1.90
CA GLY A 137 1.99 6.18 -2.86
C GLY A 137 1.93 7.56 -2.20
N GLY A 138 1.30 7.66 -1.02
CA GLY A 138 1.31 8.89 -0.22
C GLY A 138 2.72 9.27 0.22
N ARG A 139 3.49 8.28 0.70
CA ARG A 139 4.89 8.47 1.10
C ARG A 139 5.78 8.90 -0.04
N THR A 140 5.66 8.30 -1.23
CA THR A 140 6.46 8.66 -2.40
C THR A 140 6.12 10.06 -2.89
N MET A 141 4.83 10.44 -2.94
CA MET A 141 4.42 11.80 -3.28
C MET A 141 5.02 12.85 -2.33
N GLY A 142 5.11 12.55 -1.04
CA GLY A 142 5.76 13.46 -0.06
C GLY A 142 7.29 13.54 -0.18
N LEU A 143 7.92 12.64 -0.94
CA LEU A 143 9.36 12.65 -1.22
C LEU A 143 9.72 13.29 -2.57
N CYS A 144 8.71 13.57 -3.40
CA CYS A 144 8.81 14.27 -4.67
C CYS A 144 8.76 15.78 -4.44
#